data_AF-A0A256XKY1-F1
#
_entry.id   AF-A0A256XKY1-F1
#
_cell.length_a   1.000
_cell.length_b   1.000
_cell.length_c   1.000
_cell.angle_alpha   90.00
_cell.angle_beta   90.00
_cell.angle_gamma   90.00
#
_symmetry.space_group_name_H-M   'P 1'
#
loop_
_entity.id
_entity.type
_entity.pdbx_description
1 polymer ?
#
loop_
_entity_poly.entity_id
_entity_poly.type
_entity_poly.pdbx_seq_one_letter_code
_entity_poly.pdbx_strand_id
1 'polypeptide(L)' 'MVEVFEAKLRKIGNSLGIIIPSYIIEGLGFHKGEVIHIVIPPSEGIKRNKMLTDLAGIDKKKSNFERDKEDRY' A
#
# COMPACT_ATOMS: atom_id res chain seq x y z
N MET A 1 -17.81 -12.42 0.29
CA MET A 1 -16.98 -12.80 -0.87
C MET A 1 -15.86 -11.78 -0.94
N VAL A 2 -14.60 -12.20 -1.07
CA VAL A 2 -13.47 -11.26 -1.23
C VAL A 2 -13.36 -10.94 -2.72
N GLU A 3 -13.76 -9.74 -3.12
CA GLU A 3 -13.58 -9.28 -4.50
C GLU A 3 -12.12 -8.87 -4.69
N VAL A 4 -11.46 -9.47 -5.67
CA VAL A 4 -10.09 -9.14 -6.06
C VAL A 4 -10.15 -8.19 -7.25
N PHE A 5 -9.48 -7.06 -7.13
CA PHE A 5 -9.37 -6.08 -8.20
C PHE A 5 -7.92 -5.84 -8.59
N GLU A 6 -7.71 -5.47 -9.84
CA GLU A 6 -6.39 -5.07 -10.31
C GLU A 6 -6.10 -3.63 -9.89
N ALA A 7 -4.93 -3.43 -9.26
CA ALA A 7 -4.43 -2.12 -8.89
C ALA A 7 -3.04 -1.91 -9.49
N LYS A 8 -2.71 -0.65 -9.83
CA LYS A 8 -1.40 -0.32 -10.39
C LYS A 8 -0.46 0.17 -9.29
N LEU A 9 0.73 -0.42 -9.22
CA LEU A 9 1.84 0.09 -8.40
C LEU A 9 2.58 1.19 -9.18
N ARG A 10 2.80 2.33 -8.54
CA ARG A 10 3.61 3.43 -9.08
C ARG A 10 4.52 4.03 -8.02
N LYS A 11 5.66 4.57 -8.46
CA LYS A 11 6.49 5.46 -7.64
C LYS A 11 5.84 6.86 -7.63
N ILE A 12 5.60 7.41 -6.45
CA ILE A 12 5.06 8.75 -6.22
C ILE A 12 6.04 9.48 -5.30
N GLY A 13 6.84 10.39 -5.87
CA GLY A 13 7.97 10.99 -5.17
C GLY A 13 8.96 9.94 -4.70
N ASN A 14 9.22 9.89 -3.39
CA ASN A 14 10.09 8.90 -2.75
C ASN A 14 9.35 7.66 -2.22
N SER A 15 8.03 7.57 -2.43
CA SER A 15 7.20 6.47 -1.92
C SER A 15 6.67 5.59 -3.06
N LEU A 16 6.25 4.38 -2.71
CA LEU A 16 5.42 3.54 -3.58
C LEU A 16 3.95 3.77 -3.24
N GLY A 17 3.14 4.07 -4.25
CA GLY A 17 1.71 4.20 -4.16
C GLY A 17 1.01 3.08 -4.92
N ILE A 18 -0.10 2.59 -4.35
CA ILE A 18 -1.05 1.71 -5.03
C ILE A 18 -2.19 2.60 -5.53
N ILE A 19 -2.43 2.58 -6.84
CA ILE A 19 -3.52 3.31 -7.47
C ILE A 19 -4.74 2.40 -7.50
N ILE A 20 -5.72 2.72 -6.66
CA ILE A 20 -7.00 2.02 -6.58
C ILE A 20 -8.01 2.79 -7.44
N PRO A 21 -8.76 2.11 -8.34
CA PRO A 21 -9.84 2.74 -9.09
C PRO A 21 -10.88 3.40 -8.18
N SER A 22 -11.37 4.59 -8.55
CA SER A 22 -12.28 5.37 -7.70
C SER A 22 -13.59 4.65 -7.39
N TYR A 23 -14.14 3.91 -8.36
CA TYR A 23 -15.40 3.16 -8.19
C TYR A 23 -15.34 2.14 -7.05
N ILE A 24 -14.16 1.61 -6.72
CA ILE A 24 -13.97 0.64 -5.63
C ILE A 24 -14.05 1.35 -4.28
N ILE A 25 -13.35 2.47 -4.16
CA ILE A 25 -13.31 3.29 -2.94
C ILE A 25 -14.70 3.88 -2.66
N GLU A 26 -15.37 4.41 -3.69
CA GLU A 26 -16.72 4.96 -3.60
C GLU A 26 -17.75 3.87 -3.27
N GLY A 27 -17.67 2.71 -3.93
CA GLY A 27 -18.58 1.58 -3.67
C GLY A 27 -18.47 0.99 -2.25
N LEU A 28 -17.30 1.14 -1.62
CA LEU A 28 -17.05 0.75 -0.23
C LEU A 28 -17.32 1.87 0.79
N GLY A 29 -17.70 3.07 0.32
CA GLY A 29 -18.01 4.22 1.17
C GLY A 29 -16.80 4.90 1.80
N PHE A 30 -15.60 4.69 1.26
CA PHE A 30 -14.39 5.35 1.77
C PHE A 30 -14.26 6.78 1.26
N HIS A 31 -13.69 7.64 2.09
CA HIS A 31 -13.49 9.05 1.80
C HIS A 31 -12.01 9.46 1.74
N LYS A 32 -11.73 10.55 1.03
CA LYS A 32 -10.37 11.08 0.90
C LYS A 32 -9.83 11.45 2.28
N GLY A 33 -8.69 10.87 2.65
CA GLY A 33 -8.00 11.13 3.92
C GLY A 33 -8.18 10.02 4.96
N GLU A 34 -9.03 9.03 4.69
CA GLU A 34 -9.16 7.86 5.55
C GLU A 34 -7.98 6.90 5.40
N VAL A 35 -7.71 6.16 6.48
CA VAL A 35 -6.70 5.11 6.51
C VAL A 35 -7.37 3.79 6.15
N ILE A 36 -6.81 3.10 5.15
CA ILE A 36 -7.34 1.82 4.66
C ILE A 36 -6.30 0.73 4.88
N HIS A 37 -6.72 -0.41 5.41
CA HIS A 37 -5.87 -1.58 5.55
C HIS A 37 -5.85 -2.38 4.24
N ILE A 38 -4.67 -2.60 3.69
CA ILE A 38 -4.47 -3.37 2.46
C ILE A 38 -3.78 -4.68 2.81
N VAL A 39 -4.33 -5.79 2.32
CA VAL A 39 -3.70 -7.12 2.43
C VAL A 39 -3.11 -7.47 1.07
N ILE A 40 -1.80 -7.68 1.01
CA ILE A 40 -1.11 -8.14 -0.19
C ILE A 40 -0.84 -9.63 0.01
N PRO A 41 -1.57 -10.54 -0.69
CA PRO A 41 -1.30 -11.96 -0.58
C PRO A 41 0.11 -12.27 -1.14
N PRO A 42 0.83 -13.23 -0.57
CA PRO A 42 2.09 -13.70 -1.14
C PRO A 42 1.82 -14.27 -2.53
N SER A 43 2.50 -13.76 -3.56
CA SER A 43 2.49 -14.36 -4.89
C SER A 43 3.24 -15.70 -4.88
N GLU A 44 2.92 -16.63 -5.77
CA GLU A 44 3.69 -17.89 -5.87
C GLU A 44 5.16 -17.66 -6.28
N GLY A 45 5.47 -16.47 -6.81
CA GLY A 45 6.83 -16.07 -7.15
C GLY A 45 7.62 -15.60 -5.93
N ILE A 46 8.42 -16.50 -5.36
CA ILE A 46 9.32 -16.22 -4.21
C ILE A 46 10.15 -14.93 -4.41
N LYS A 47 10.65 -14.68 -5.62
CA LYS A 47 11.41 -13.45 -5.96
C LYS A 47 10.56 -12.17 -5.90
N ARG A 48 9.29 -12.21 -6.34
CA ARG A 48 8.38 -11.06 -6.28
C ARG A 48 7.98 -10.77 -4.84
N ASN A 49 7.73 -11.81 -4.04
CA ASN A 49 7.43 -11.64 -2.62
C ASN A 49 8.60 -11.00 -1.91
N LYS A 50 9.82 -11.51 -2.11
CA LYS A 50 11.02 -10.92 -1.51
C LYS A 50 11.20 -9.46 -1.90
N MET A 51 11.01 -9.12 -3.18
CA MET A 51 11.04 -7.73 -3.64
C MET A 51 9.96 -6.86 -2.98
N LEU A 52 8.74 -7.35 -2.83
CA LEU A 52 7.66 -6.63 -2.16
C LEU A 52 7.93 -6.47 -0.65
N THR A 53 8.46 -7.50 0.01
CA THR A 53 8.87 -7.46 1.43
C THR A 53 10.02 -6.47 1.65
N ASP A 54 11.02 -6.46 0.77
CA ASP A 54 12.15 -5.53 0.79
C ASP A 54 11.68 -4.08 0.58
N LEU A 55 10.76 -3.86 -0.37
CA LEU A 55 10.19 -2.55 -0.67
C LEU A 55 9.26 -2.03 0.43
N ALA A 56 8.51 -2.92 1.08
CA ALA A 56 7.67 -2.60 2.23
C ALA A 56 8.49 -2.34 3.50
N GLY A 57 9.80 -2.61 3.48
CA GLY A 57 10.71 -2.37 4.61
C GLY A 57 10.50 -3.32 5.79
N ILE A 58 9.71 -4.37 5.60
CA ILE A 58 9.30 -5.34 6.64
C ILE A 58 10.53 -6.06 7.22
N ASP A 59 11.56 -6.28 6.41
CA ASP A 59 12.74 -7.07 6.79
C ASP A 59 13.91 -6.24 7.37
N LYS A 60 13.71 -4.95 7.68
CA LYS A 60 14.81 -4.08 8.14
C LYS A 60 14.87 -3.83 9.65
N LYS A 61 14.09 -4.53 10.50
CA LYS A 61 13.93 -4.15 11.92
C LYS A 61 13.71 -2.63 12.08
N LYS A 62 13.22 -1.97 11.04
CA LYS A 62 13.02 -0.52 11.03
C LYS A 62 11.77 -0.30 11.85
N SER A 63 11.86 0.62 12.79
CA SER A 63 10.70 1.11 13.52
C SER A 63 9.58 1.41 12.52
N ASN A 64 8.34 1.13 12.93
CA ASN A 64 7.16 1.54 12.18
C ASN A 64 7.36 2.98 11.71
N PHE A 65 7.04 3.26 10.45
CA PHE A 65 7.06 4.62 9.95
C PHE A 65 5.95 5.40 10.67
N GLU A 66 6.28 5.99 11.82
CA GLU A 66 5.46 6.99 12.46
C GLU A 66 5.66 8.28 11.66
N ARG A 67 4.60 8.66 10.95
CA ARG A 67 4.57 9.92 10.22
C ARG A 67 4.44 11.02 11.27
N ASP A 68 5.56 11.65 11.61
CA ASP A 68 5.55 12.79 12.53
C ASP A 68 4.65 13.89 11.97
N LYS A 69 3.74 14.40 12.82
CA LYS A 69 2.71 15.37 12.42
C LYS A 69 3.28 16.73 11.98
N GLU A 70 4.60 16.92 12.04
CA GLU A 70 5.28 18.21 11.86
C GLU A 70 5.76 18.51 10.44
N ASP A 71 5.71 17.57 9.49
CA ASP A 71 6.06 17.84 8.08
C ASP A 71 4.90 18.54 7.33
N ARG A 72 4.49 19.70 7.83
CA ARG A 72 3.71 20.71 7.09
C ARG A 72 4.45 22.05 7.11
N TYR A 73 5.49 22.18 6.29
CA TYR A 73 5.93 23.47 5.75
C TYR A 73 6.46 23.27 4.32
#